data_AF-A0A7K8J7R3-F1
#
_entry.id   AF-A0A7K8J7R3-F1
#
_cell.length_a   1.000
_cell.length_b   1.000
_cell.length_c   1.000
_cell.angle_alpha   90.00
_cell.angle_beta   90.00
_cell.angle_gamma   90.00
#
_symmetry.space_group_name_H-M   'P 1'
#
loop_
_entity.id
_entity.type
_entity.pdbx_description
1 polymer ?
#
loop_
_entity_poly.entity_id
_entity_poly.type
_entity_poly.pdbx_seq_one_letter_code
_entity_poly.pdbx_strand_id
1 'polypeptide(L)'
;IPGIPGLPGQPGSDGRDGENGPKGEQADRGEKGDPGLPGYPGKVGPMGHPGPSGLPGIHGLPGPMGEPGDYKVTFKSAFSAARSISSYPRREQPVRFDRIITNENGHYENRYGRFTCRVPGIYYFTYHVT
;
A
#
# COMPACT_ATOMS: atom_id res chain seq x y z
N ILE A 1 38.63 45.96 145.12
CA ILE A 1 38.79 44.93 144.06
C ILE A 1 39.86 45.45 143.11
N PRO A 2 41.08 44.93 143.09
CA PRO A 2 42.03 45.32 142.05
C PRO A 2 41.67 44.57 140.76
N GLY A 3 41.43 45.30 139.66
CA GLY A 3 41.37 44.70 138.33
C GLY A 3 42.79 44.37 137.87
N ILE A 4 43.05 43.12 137.54
CA ILE A 4 44.35 42.68 137.02
C ILE A 4 44.44 43.18 135.57
N PRO A 5 45.46 43.97 135.18
CA PRO A 5 45.65 44.34 133.78
C PRO A 5 45.80 43.09 132.91
N GLY A 6 45.08 43.03 131.80
CA GLY A 6 45.15 41.91 130.87
C GLY A 6 46.55 41.72 130.30
N LEU A 7 46.94 40.47 130.06
CA LEU A 7 48.17 40.13 129.34
C LEU A 7 48.21 40.80 127.95
N PRO A 8 49.37 41.26 127.47
CA PRO A 8 49.51 41.72 126.09
C PRO A 8 49.09 40.64 125.10
N GLY A 9 48.39 41.04 124.04
CA GLY A 9 47.98 40.11 122.98
C GLY A 9 49.19 39.48 122.28
N GLN A 10 49.06 38.21 121.86
CA GLN A 10 50.08 37.56 121.04
C GLN A 10 50.22 38.27 119.69
N PRO A 11 51.43 38.35 119.11
CA PRO A 11 51.59 38.79 117.73
C PRO A 11 50.77 37.90 116.79
N GLY A 12 50.18 38.50 115.74
CA GLY A 12 49.44 37.75 114.73
C GLY A 12 50.35 36.76 113.99
N SER A 13 49.79 35.62 113.58
CA SER A 13 50.49 34.66 112.72
C SER A 13 50.76 35.25 111.34
N ASP A 14 51.88 34.87 110.72
CA ASP A 14 52.18 35.22 109.33
C ASP A 14 51.04 34.79 108.38
N GLY A 15 50.81 35.57 107.33
CA GLY A 15 49.79 35.30 106.32
C GLY A 15 50.08 34.01 105.55
N ARG A 16 49.03 33.28 105.16
CA ARG A 16 49.15 32.07 104.33
C ARG A 16 49.64 32.42 102.93
N ASP A 17 50.48 31.57 102.35
CA ASP A 17 50.88 31.66 100.94
C ASP A 17 49.64 31.64 100.01
N GLY A 18 49.70 32.39 98.90
CA GLY A 18 48.61 32.43 97.91
C GLY A 18 48.51 31.14 97.09
N GLU A 19 47.29 30.76 96.70
CA GLU A 19 47.00 29.53 95.96
C GLU A 19 47.59 29.51 94.53
N ASN A 20 47.96 28.32 94.04
CA ASN A 20 48.39 28.12 92.66
C ASN A 20 47.25 28.44 91.66
N GLY A 21 47.58 29.10 90.55
CA GLY A 21 46.62 29.42 89.48
C GLY A 21 46.06 28.19 88.74
N PRO A 22 44.87 28.29 88.12
CA PRO A 22 44.13 27.16 87.54
C PRO A 22 44.81 26.55 86.28
N LYS A 23 44.57 25.26 86.05
CA LYS A 23 45.03 24.50 84.86
C LYS A 23 44.20 24.89 83.61
N GLY A 24 44.87 25.05 82.46
CA GLY A 24 44.32 25.69 81.25
C GLY A 24 43.21 24.94 80.49
N GLU A 25 42.53 25.67 79.60
CA GLU A 25 41.39 25.22 78.79
C GLU A 25 41.79 24.26 77.65
N GLN A 26 40.97 23.23 77.44
CA GLN A 26 41.08 22.26 76.35
C GLN A 26 40.38 22.83 75.11
N ALA A 27 41.04 22.83 73.95
CA ALA A 27 40.43 23.27 72.69
C ALA A 27 39.39 22.26 72.18
N ASP A 28 38.19 22.75 71.84
CA ASP A 28 37.10 21.97 71.27
C ASP A 28 37.39 21.51 69.83
N ARG A 29 36.94 20.30 69.48
CA ARG A 29 37.06 19.72 68.13
C ARG A 29 35.96 20.31 67.23
N GLY A 30 36.34 20.86 66.08
CA GLY A 30 35.41 21.53 65.15
C GLY A 30 34.28 20.64 64.61
N GLU A 31 33.12 21.26 64.33
CA GLU A 31 31.91 20.60 63.83
C GLU A 31 32.07 20.03 62.41
N LYS A 32 31.33 18.95 62.11
CA LYS A 32 31.33 18.28 60.80
C LYS A 32 30.41 19.05 59.83
N GLY A 33 30.90 19.34 58.62
CA GLY A 33 30.13 20.08 57.60
C GLY A 33 28.87 19.37 57.10
N ASP A 34 27.91 20.15 56.61
CA ASP A 34 26.60 19.68 56.16
C ASP A 34 26.65 18.78 54.90
N PRO A 35 25.68 17.86 54.70
CA PRO A 35 25.58 17.05 53.49
C PRO A 35 25.29 17.90 52.23
N GLY A 36 25.84 17.47 51.09
CA GLY A 36 25.61 18.14 49.80
C GLY A 36 24.16 18.00 49.28
N LEU A 37 23.76 18.92 48.40
CA LEU A 37 22.42 18.95 47.80
C LEU A 37 22.15 17.77 46.85
N PRO A 38 20.89 17.32 46.70
CA PRO A 38 20.50 16.30 45.72
C PRO A 38 20.77 16.71 44.27
N GLY A 39 21.10 15.72 43.42
CA GLY A 39 21.31 15.95 41.98
C GLY A 39 20.04 16.28 41.19
N TYR A 40 20.20 16.94 40.05
CA TYR A 40 19.09 17.32 39.17
C TYR A 40 18.44 16.12 38.45
N PRO A 41 17.14 16.19 38.09
CA PRO A 41 16.47 15.16 37.30
C PRO A 41 17.08 14.95 35.90
N GLY A 42 17.02 13.71 35.40
CA GLY A 42 17.49 13.37 34.06
C GLY A 42 16.63 13.97 32.93
N LYS A 43 17.22 14.12 31.74
CA LYS A 43 16.52 14.65 30.55
C LYS A 43 15.53 13.62 29.99
N VAL A 44 14.43 14.11 29.41
CA VAL A 44 13.44 13.28 28.69
C VAL A 44 14.07 12.65 27.44
N GLY A 45 13.77 11.37 27.20
CA GLY A 45 14.29 10.62 26.05
C GLY A 45 13.75 11.08 24.69
N PRO A 46 14.40 10.70 23.57
CA PRO A 46 13.97 11.07 22.23
C PRO A 46 12.67 10.36 21.82
N MET A 47 11.96 10.95 20.85
CA MET A 47 10.76 10.36 20.23
C MET A 47 11.12 9.12 19.42
N GLY A 48 10.24 8.12 19.42
CA GLY A 48 10.41 6.89 18.63
C GLY A 48 10.32 7.12 17.12
N HIS A 49 10.89 6.19 16.35
CA HIS A 49 10.88 6.25 14.89
C HIS A 49 9.48 5.94 14.28
N PRO A 50 9.17 6.45 13.08
CA PRO A 50 7.96 6.08 12.34
C PRO A 50 7.89 4.57 12.04
N GLY A 51 6.67 4.04 11.96
CA GLY A 51 6.44 2.65 11.57
C GLY A 51 6.78 2.36 10.10
N PRO A 52 6.94 1.07 9.72
CA PRO A 52 7.23 0.68 8.34
C PRO A 52 6.03 0.88 7.40
N SER A 53 6.32 1.02 6.10
CA SER A 53 5.29 1.09 5.05
C SER A 53 4.49 -0.21 4.93
N GLY A 54 3.22 -0.10 4.52
CA GLY A 54 2.37 -1.26 4.24
C GLY A 54 2.83 -2.07 3.02
N LEU A 55 2.39 -3.33 2.94
CA LEU A 55 2.70 -4.23 1.83
C LEU A 55 1.96 -3.82 0.54
N PRO A 56 2.54 -4.09 -0.66
CA PRO A 56 1.84 -3.93 -1.93
C PRO A 56 0.56 -4.79 -2.02
N GLY A 57 -0.41 -4.31 -2.78
CA GLY A 57 -1.63 -5.07 -3.08
C GLY A 57 -1.36 -6.31 -3.94
N ILE A 58 -2.26 -7.29 -3.88
CA ILE A 58 -2.19 -8.50 -4.70
C ILE A 58 -2.47 -8.20 -6.18
N HIS A 59 -1.85 -8.96 -7.08
CA HIS A 59 -2.11 -8.88 -8.52
C HIS A 59 -3.52 -9.37 -8.84
N GLY A 60 -4.17 -8.75 -9.84
CA GLY A 60 -5.46 -9.19 -10.35
C GLY A 60 -5.38 -10.57 -11.03
N LEU A 61 -6.52 -11.27 -11.10
CA LEU A 61 -6.60 -12.55 -11.79
C LEU A 61 -6.45 -12.37 -13.31
N PRO A 62 -5.92 -13.38 -14.03
CA PRO A 62 -5.95 -13.40 -15.49
C PRO A 62 -7.38 -13.29 -16.03
N GLY A 63 -7.52 -12.65 -17.20
CA GLY A 63 -8.80 -12.61 -17.92
C GLY A 63 -9.27 -13.99 -18.40
N PRO A 64 -10.55 -14.15 -18.74
CA PRO A 64 -11.07 -15.41 -19.27
C PRO A 64 -10.47 -15.75 -20.64
N MET A 65 -10.44 -17.04 -20.97
CA MET A 65 -10.05 -17.52 -22.30
C MET A 65 -11.04 -17.01 -23.35
N GLY A 66 -10.54 -16.59 -24.52
CA GLY A 66 -11.38 -16.20 -25.65
C GLY A 66 -12.16 -17.38 -26.24
N GLU A 67 -13.28 -17.10 -26.91
CA GLU A 67 -14.07 -18.15 -27.55
C GLU A 67 -13.30 -18.83 -28.70
N PRO A 68 -13.49 -20.14 -28.92
CA PRO A 68 -12.92 -20.85 -30.07
C PRO A 68 -13.37 -20.22 -31.39
N GLY A 69 -12.44 -20.03 -32.33
CA GLY A 69 -12.78 -19.58 -33.68
C GLY A 69 -13.50 -20.66 -34.49
N ASP A 70 -14.58 -20.30 -35.19
CA ASP A 70 -15.36 -21.23 -36.02
C ASP A 70 -14.80 -21.32 -37.45
N TYR A 71 -13.63 -21.94 -37.58
CA TYR A 71 -12.95 -22.11 -38.87
C TYR A 71 -13.55 -23.21 -39.76
N LYS A 72 -14.62 -23.88 -39.31
CA LYS A 72 -15.23 -25.01 -40.04
C LYS A 72 -16.50 -24.64 -40.81
N VAL A 73 -17.05 -23.44 -40.62
CA VAL A 73 -18.22 -23.01 -41.40
C VAL A 73 -17.77 -22.46 -42.75
N THR A 74 -17.56 -23.37 -43.71
CA THR A 74 -17.39 -23.00 -45.11
C THR A 74 -18.76 -22.65 -45.69
N PHE A 75 -19.11 -21.36 -45.69
CA PHE A 75 -20.27 -20.85 -46.41
C PHE A 75 -20.05 -20.97 -47.92
N LYS A 76 -20.62 -22.01 -48.55
CA LYS A 76 -20.53 -22.21 -50.00
C LYS A 76 -21.61 -21.38 -50.70
N SER A 77 -21.36 -20.98 -51.94
CA SER A 77 -22.37 -20.34 -52.78
C SER A 77 -22.06 -20.64 -54.24
N ALA A 78 -22.87 -21.49 -54.86
CA ALA A 78 -22.73 -21.86 -56.26
C ALA A 78 -24.11 -22.14 -56.87
N PHE A 79 -24.24 -21.86 -58.17
CA PHE A 79 -25.36 -22.29 -58.97
C PHE A 79 -24.91 -22.60 -60.40
N SER A 80 -25.66 -23.47 -61.06
CA SER A 80 -25.59 -23.73 -62.49
C SER A 80 -27.01 -23.80 -63.02
N ALA A 81 -27.29 -23.09 -64.10
CA ALA A 81 -28.62 -23.02 -64.68
C ALA A 81 -28.52 -22.89 -66.20
N ALA A 82 -29.54 -23.40 -66.88
CA ALA A 82 -29.70 -23.34 -68.31
C ALA A 82 -31.01 -22.63 -68.68
N ARG A 83 -31.04 -22.08 -69.89
CA ARG A 83 -32.23 -21.49 -70.48
C ARG A 83 -32.84 -22.50 -71.43
N SER A 84 -34.11 -22.83 -71.24
CA SER A 84 -34.89 -23.68 -72.15
C SER A 84 -36.04 -22.90 -72.82
N ILE A 85 -36.23 -21.64 -72.43
CA ILE A 85 -37.18 -20.72 -73.07
C ILE A 85 -36.73 -20.37 -74.49
N SER A 86 -37.61 -20.65 -75.47
CA SER A 86 -37.38 -20.42 -76.91
C SER A 86 -37.46 -18.95 -77.33
N SER A 87 -38.18 -18.10 -76.58
CA SER A 87 -38.25 -16.67 -76.90
C SER A 87 -36.93 -15.97 -76.58
N TYR A 88 -36.50 -15.03 -77.41
CA TYR A 88 -35.30 -14.22 -77.14
C TYR A 88 -35.45 -13.37 -75.86
N PRO A 89 -34.35 -13.12 -75.12
CA PRO A 89 -34.36 -12.19 -73.99
C PRO A 89 -34.73 -10.77 -74.45
N ARG A 90 -35.52 -10.04 -73.65
CA ARG A 90 -35.79 -8.62 -73.93
C ARG A 90 -34.54 -7.79 -73.64
N ARG A 91 -34.28 -6.77 -74.47
CA ARG A 91 -33.05 -5.96 -74.48
C ARG A 91 -32.73 -5.21 -73.18
N GLU A 92 -33.60 -5.22 -72.18
CA GLU A 92 -33.42 -4.52 -70.91
C GLU A 92 -33.85 -5.37 -69.70
N GLN A 93 -34.01 -6.68 -69.89
CA GLN A 93 -34.34 -7.60 -68.81
C GLN A 93 -33.20 -8.59 -68.57
N PRO A 94 -32.93 -8.97 -67.31
CA PRO A 94 -31.99 -10.04 -67.02
C PRO A 94 -32.33 -11.31 -67.80
N VAL A 95 -31.29 -12.01 -68.28
CA VAL A 95 -31.47 -13.32 -68.90
C VAL A 95 -31.94 -14.28 -67.81
N ARG A 96 -33.19 -14.73 -67.94
CA ARG A 96 -33.77 -15.75 -67.08
C ARG A 96 -33.30 -17.13 -67.54
N PHE A 97 -32.65 -17.86 -66.64
CA PHE A 97 -32.32 -19.27 -66.78
C PHE A 97 -33.36 -20.06 -65.97
N ASP A 98 -34.36 -20.60 -66.68
CA ASP A 98 -35.51 -21.27 -66.08
C ASP A 98 -35.18 -22.67 -65.53
N ARG A 99 -34.22 -23.36 -66.15
CA ARG A 99 -33.84 -24.72 -65.80
C ARG A 99 -32.65 -24.70 -64.83
N ILE A 100 -32.91 -24.94 -63.56
CA ILE A 100 -31.86 -25.05 -62.53
C ILE A 100 -31.17 -26.42 -62.66
N ILE A 101 -29.84 -26.43 -62.76
CA ILE A 101 -29.00 -27.63 -62.72
C ILE A 101 -28.52 -27.85 -61.28
N THR A 102 -27.94 -26.83 -60.66
CA THR A 102 -27.58 -26.82 -59.23
C THR A 102 -27.87 -25.45 -58.62
N ASN A 103 -28.41 -25.41 -57.41
CA ASN A 103 -28.68 -24.16 -56.66
C ASN A 103 -28.98 -24.48 -55.19
N GLU A 104 -28.11 -25.27 -54.54
CA GLU A 104 -28.36 -25.85 -53.21
C GLU A 104 -28.75 -24.80 -52.17
N ASN A 105 -28.14 -23.61 -52.22
CA ASN A 105 -28.35 -22.53 -51.25
C ASN A 105 -29.40 -21.51 -51.69
N GLY A 106 -30.01 -21.69 -52.87
CA GLY A 106 -31.06 -20.80 -53.36
C GLY A 106 -30.58 -19.37 -53.63
N HIS A 107 -29.27 -19.15 -53.81
CA HIS A 107 -28.72 -17.82 -54.04
C HIS A 107 -29.00 -17.30 -55.46
N TYR A 108 -29.40 -18.18 -56.39
CA TYR A 108 -29.92 -17.79 -57.70
C TYR A 108 -31.45 -17.89 -57.76
N GLU A 109 -32.10 -16.80 -58.18
CA GLU A 109 -33.55 -16.74 -58.41
C GLU A 109 -33.87 -16.82 -59.91
N ASN A 110 -34.42 -17.95 -60.36
CA ASN A 110 -34.83 -18.15 -61.77
C ASN A 110 -35.97 -17.23 -62.23
N ARG A 111 -36.84 -16.80 -61.31
CA ARG A 111 -37.96 -15.90 -61.60
C ARG A 111 -37.49 -14.55 -62.12
N TYR A 112 -36.34 -14.07 -61.63
CA TYR A 112 -35.80 -12.77 -61.99
C TYR A 112 -34.48 -12.85 -62.76
N GLY A 113 -33.92 -14.05 -62.90
CA GLY A 113 -32.62 -14.23 -63.55
C GLY A 113 -31.46 -13.65 -62.73
N ARG A 114 -31.58 -13.61 -61.40
CA ARG A 114 -30.69 -12.84 -60.53
C ARG A 114 -29.99 -13.72 -59.51
N PHE A 115 -28.67 -13.56 -59.40
CA PHE A 115 -27.90 -14.06 -58.27
C PHE A 115 -27.83 -13.02 -57.16
N THR A 116 -28.04 -13.43 -55.91
CA THR A 116 -27.93 -12.58 -54.72
C THR A 116 -26.73 -13.04 -53.90
N CYS A 117 -25.74 -12.17 -53.75
CA CYS A 117 -24.58 -12.42 -52.91
C CYS A 117 -25.00 -12.44 -51.42
N ARG A 118 -25.06 -13.63 -50.83
CA ARG A 118 -25.32 -13.80 -49.39
C ARG A 118 -24.06 -14.08 -48.56
N VAL A 119 -22.98 -14.47 -49.23
CA VAL A 119 -21.69 -14.79 -48.62
C VAL A 119 -20.64 -13.86 -49.23
N PRO A 120 -19.95 -13.01 -48.46
CA PRO A 120 -18.90 -12.16 -49.01
C PRO A 120 -17.73 -13.00 -49.50
N GLY A 121 -17.16 -12.64 -50.65
CA GLY A 121 -16.03 -13.38 -51.23
C GLY A 121 -15.83 -13.13 -52.71
N ILE A 122 -14.92 -13.90 -53.31
CA ILE A 122 -14.63 -13.87 -54.74
C ILE A 122 -15.52 -14.90 -55.43
N TYR A 123 -16.14 -14.49 -56.54
CA TYR A 123 -17.07 -15.32 -57.32
C TYR A 123 -16.59 -15.46 -58.76
N TYR A 124 -16.81 -16.64 -59.33
CA TYR A 124 -16.56 -16.92 -60.74
C TYR A 124 -17.89 -17.14 -61.45
N PHE A 125 -18.11 -16.39 -62.53
CA PHE A 125 -19.27 -16.53 -63.40
C PHE A 125 -18.80 -16.90 -64.80
N THR A 126 -19.34 -17.97 -65.34
CA THR A 126 -19.12 -18.40 -66.73
C THR A 126 -20.46 -18.70 -67.37
N TYR A 127 -20.57 -18.45 -68.68
CA TYR A 127 -21.75 -18.78 -69.46
C TYR A 127 -21.35 -19.24 -70.85
N HIS A 128 -22.17 -20.12 -71.42
CA HIS A 128 -22.03 -20.62 -72.78
C HIS A 128 -23.34 -20.37 -73.52
N VAL A 129 -23.24 -19.87 -74.75
CA VAL A 129 -24.38 -19.65 -75.65
C VAL A 129 -24.14 -20.47 -76.90
N THR A 130 -25.13 -21.28 -77.26
CA THR A 130 -25.17 -22.05 -78.51
C THR A 130 -26.07 -21.36 -79.52
#